data_AF-A0A1G2Y7Q7-F1
#
_entry.id   AF-A0A1G2Y7Q7-F1
#
_cell.length_a   1.000
_cell.length_b   1.000
_cell.length_c   1.000
_cell.angle_alpha   90.00
_cell.angle_beta   90.00
_cell.angle_gamma   90.00
#
_symmetry.space_group_name_H-M   'P 1'
#
loop_
_entity.id
_entity.type
_entity.pdbx_description
1 polymer ?
#
loop_
_entity_poly.entity_id
_entity_poly.type
_entity_poly.pdbx_seq_one_letter_code
_entity_poly.pdbx_strand_id
1 'polypeptide(L)'
;MFIKAPSILCALISLVMPNVMEATPVGTMDIVHSGYGANGVMTVWGGGLSDLDVYGGVYMLNKTDGTGLGNIWPNGLIGGFCIELHQWSPDTTLKYDVVGLHEVNNSFMGGTMGTEKADYLAELWGRFYNPAWADGGPYSSEEKSKAEAFAAAVWEIIYEDLPASPLSWDVTTDGSAGAHGFFASNVDADAANSWLRALTGCGPKAQLMAVVNDGKQDFIIQVPEPATICLLGLGGLAFLRKRKCYSVKQLAT
;
A
#
# COMPACT_ATOMS: atom_id res chain seq x y z
N MET A 1 -16.55 -63.10 37.08
CA MET A 1 -16.98 -61.69 37.12
C MET A 1 -15.77 -60.81 36.87
N PHE A 2 -15.56 -60.36 35.63
CA PHE A 2 -14.99 -59.07 35.21
C PHE A 2 -15.05 -59.04 33.68
N ILE A 3 -15.40 -57.87 33.15
CA ILE A 3 -16.06 -57.58 31.87
C ILE A 3 -15.12 -56.74 31.00
N LYS A 4 -15.01 -57.06 29.68
CA LYS A 4 -14.67 -56.24 28.48
C LYS A 4 -13.36 -55.40 28.51
N ALA A 5 -12.68 -55.08 27.39
CA ALA A 5 -13.18 -54.56 26.12
C ALA A 5 -12.19 -54.74 24.95
N PRO A 6 -12.66 -54.71 23.68
CA PRO A 6 -11.81 -54.62 22.49
C PRO A 6 -11.55 -53.15 22.12
N SER A 7 -10.27 -52.81 21.88
CA SER A 7 -9.85 -51.50 21.39
C SER A 7 -10.20 -51.36 19.91
N ILE A 8 -11.13 -50.47 19.60
CA ILE A 8 -11.49 -50.04 18.24
C ILE A 8 -10.45 -48.99 17.79
N LEU A 9 -9.70 -49.31 16.73
CA LEU A 9 -8.78 -48.40 16.07
C LEU A 9 -9.55 -47.58 15.03
N CYS A 10 -9.93 -46.36 15.36
CA CYS A 10 -10.43 -45.37 14.39
C CYS A 10 -9.23 -44.66 13.74
N ALA A 11 -8.95 -44.96 12.48
CA ALA A 11 -8.06 -44.15 11.66
C ALA A 11 -8.81 -42.90 11.18
N LEU A 12 -8.41 -41.73 11.67
CA LEU A 12 -8.84 -40.43 11.15
C LEU A 12 -8.16 -40.17 9.80
N ILE A 13 -8.95 -40.04 8.75
CA ILE A 13 -8.53 -39.47 7.47
C ILE A 13 -8.69 -37.95 7.60
N SER A 14 -7.59 -37.25 7.85
CA SER A 14 -7.56 -35.78 7.80
C SER A 14 -7.50 -35.34 6.34
N LEU A 15 -8.65 -34.96 5.78
CA LEU A 15 -8.73 -34.24 4.51
C LEU A 15 -8.11 -32.84 4.74
N VAL A 16 -6.88 -32.64 4.29
CA VAL A 16 -6.28 -31.30 4.22
C VAL A 16 -6.86 -30.63 2.99
N MET A 17 -7.88 -29.80 3.15
CA MET A 17 -8.28 -28.86 2.09
C MET A 17 -7.30 -27.68 2.12
N PRO A 18 -6.56 -27.39 1.04
CA PRO A 18 -5.90 -26.11 0.91
C PRO A 18 -6.98 -25.04 0.72
N ASN A 19 -7.17 -24.20 1.74
CA ASN A 19 -7.93 -22.95 1.59
C ASN A 19 -7.11 -22.02 0.70
N VAL A 20 -7.32 -22.08 -0.61
CA VAL A 20 -6.88 -21.00 -1.50
C VAL A 20 -7.86 -19.86 -1.27
N MET A 21 -7.49 -18.93 -0.39
CA MET A 21 -8.24 -17.68 -0.23
C MET A 21 -7.94 -16.81 -1.45
N GLU A 22 -8.82 -16.89 -2.45
CA GLU A 22 -8.81 -15.96 -3.57
C GLU A 22 -9.33 -14.60 -3.08
N ALA A 23 -8.64 -13.51 -3.43
CA ALA A 23 -9.10 -12.16 -3.12
C ALA A 23 -10.52 -11.98 -3.67
N THR A 24 -11.45 -11.38 -2.91
CA THR A 24 -12.83 -11.21 -3.38
C THR A 24 -12.96 -9.84 -4.02
N PRO A 25 -13.06 -9.72 -5.36
CA PRO A 25 -13.21 -8.43 -6.01
C PRO A 25 -14.48 -7.74 -5.52
N VAL A 26 -14.33 -6.47 -5.11
CA VAL A 26 -15.45 -5.62 -4.69
C VAL A 26 -15.92 -4.67 -5.81
N GLY A 27 -15.32 -4.81 -6.99
CA GLY A 27 -15.59 -4.06 -8.20
C GLY A 27 -14.46 -4.25 -9.21
N THR A 28 -14.55 -3.54 -10.33
CA THR A 28 -13.50 -3.55 -11.36
C THR A 28 -13.19 -2.13 -11.83
N MET A 29 -12.02 -1.93 -12.43
CA MET A 29 -11.66 -0.72 -13.16
C MET A 29 -11.03 -1.07 -14.51
N ASP A 30 -11.36 -0.29 -15.53
CA ASP A 30 -10.68 -0.40 -16.83
C ASP A 30 -9.58 0.68 -16.89
N ILE A 31 -8.32 0.27 -16.79
CA ILE A 31 -7.15 1.17 -16.69
C ILE A 31 -6.08 0.87 -17.73
N VAL A 32 -5.30 1.89 -18.09
CA VAL A 32 -4.07 1.77 -18.88
C VAL A 32 -2.99 2.66 -18.26
N HIS A 33 -1.73 2.23 -18.27
CA HIS A 33 -0.62 3.08 -17.86
C HIS A 33 -0.35 4.15 -18.93
N SER A 34 -0.48 5.42 -18.54
CA SER A 34 -0.40 6.57 -19.45
C SER A 34 0.87 7.41 -19.27
N GLY A 35 1.81 6.94 -18.47
CA GLY A 35 3.07 7.62 -18.16
C GLY A 35 3.29 7.77 -16.66
N TYR A 36 4.27 8.59 -16.30
CA TYR A 36 4.73 8.75 -14.92
C TYR A 36 4.38 10.12 -14.35
N GLY A 37 4.14 10.14 -13.04
CA GLY A 37 4.17 11.35 -12.22
C GLY A 37 5.61 11.70 -11.86
N ALA A 38 5.84 12.16 -10.64
CA ALA A 38 7.20 12.30 -10.12
C ALA A 38 7.84 10.91 -10.00
N ASN A 39 8.98 10.71 -10.67
CA ASN A 39 9.71 9.44 -10.68
C ASN A 39 11.22 9.66 -10.89
N GLY A 40 11.99 8.65 -10.47
CA GLY A 40 13.42 8.49 -10.67
C GLY A 40 13.77 7.12 -11.25
N VAL A 41 15.07 6.85 -11.39
CA VAL A 41 15.60 5.54 -11.76
C VAL A 41 16.46 5.07 -10.62
N MET A 42 16.06 3.94 -10.01
CA MET A 42 16.82 3.28 -8.95
C MET A 42 17.21 1.88 -9.42
N THR A 43 18.27 1.33 -8.85
CA THR A 43 18.69 -0.05 -9.11
C THR A 43 18.16 -0.92 -7.99
N VAL A 44 17.45 -2.00 -8.31
CA VAL A 44 16.77 -2.87 -7.32
C VAL A 44 17.26 -4.31 -7.34
N TRP A 45 17.19 -4.93 -6.16
CA TRP A 45 17.26 -6.35 -5.90
C TRP A 45 16.02 -6.71 -5.09
N GLY A 46 15.30 -7.76 -5.50
CA GLY A 46 14.00 -8.12 -4.92
C GLY A 46 13.00 -8.51 -6.01
N GLY A 47 11.95 -9.24 -5.63
CA GLY A 47 10.99 -9.76 -6.62
C GLY A 47 11.60 -10.70 -7.66
N GLY A 48 12.73 -11.34 -7.35
CA GLY A 48 13.46 -12.24 -8.25
C GLY A 48 14.39 -11.48 -9.22
N LEU A 49 14.50 -10.17 -9.07
CA LEU A 49 15.38 -9.31 -9.83
C LEU A 49 16.67 -9.06 -9.05
N SER A 50 17.76 -8.82 -9.77
CA SER A 50 19.05 -8.46 -9.20
C SER A 50 19.72 -7.46 -10.13
N ASP A 51 20.20 -6.36 -9.56
CA ASP A 51 20.96 -5.33 -10.28
C ASP A 51 20.20 -4.78 -11.50
N LEU A 52 18.89 -4.53 -11.33
CA LEU A 52 18.03 -4.02 -12.39
C LEU A 52 17.66 -2.56 -12.15
N ASP A 53 17.91 -1.71 -13.15
CA ASP A 53 17.40 -0.34 -13.15
C ASP A 53 15.90 -0.34 -13.45
N VAL A 54 15.11 0.21 -12.53
CA VAL A 54 13.66 0.35 -12.64
C VAL A 54 13.23 1.78 -12.39
N TYR A 55 12.06 2.15 -12.92
CA TYR A 55 11.44 3.42 -12.57
C TYR A 55 10.79 3.32 -11.19
N GLY A 56 11.28 4.12 -10.24
CA GLY A 56 10.67 4.28 -8.93
C GLY A 56 9.89 5.58 -8.86
N GLY A 57 8.62 5.53 -8.44
CA GLY A 57 7.78 6.70 -8.27
C GLY A 57 6.33 6.47 -8.67
N VAL A 58 5.64 7.56 -9.00
CA VAL A 58 4.21 7.54 -9.31
C VAL A 58 3.96 7.06 -10.74
N TYR A 59 3.11 6.05 -10.88
CA TYR A 59 2.53 5.62 -12.15
C TYR A 59 1.18 6.32 -12.36
N MET A 60 0.99 6.90 -13.54
CA MET A 60 -0.27 7.54 -13.92
C MET A 60 -1.13 6.55 -14.67
N LEU A 61 -2.26 6.18 -14.07
CA LEU A 61 -3.23 5.21 -14.58
C LEU A 61 -4.42 5.98 -15.16
N ASN A 62 -4.69 5.84 -16.45
CA ASN A 62 -5.88 6.42 -17.05
C ASN A 62 -7.05 5.44 -16.92
N LYS A 63 -7.97 5.75 -16.02
CA LYS A 63 -9.21 5.01 -15.81
C LYS A 63 -10.28 5.45 -16.80
N THR A 64 -10.88 4.49 -17.47
CA THR A 64 -11.90 4.72 -18.52
C THR A 64 -13.29 4.20 -18.15
N ASP A 65 -13.39 3.18 -17.30
CA ASP A 65 -14.66 2.65 -16.80
C ASP A 65 -14.48 1.97 -15.43
N GLY A 66 -15.58 1.56 -14.79
CA GLY A 66 -15.54 0.79 -13.55
C GLY A 66 -16.89 0.23 -13.10
N THR A 67 -16.83 -0.69 -12.14
CA THR A 67 -18.00 -1.28 -11.48
C THR A 67 -17.77 -1.36 -9.97
N GLY A 68 -18.83 -1.49 -9.17
CA GLY A 68 -18.71 -1.62 -7.70
C GLY A 68 -17.89 -0.50 -7.07
N LEU A 69 -16.92 -0.85 -6.21
CA LEU A 69 -16.00 0.14 -5.62
C LEU A 69 -15.07 0.82 -6.64
N GLY A 70 -14.89 0.24 -7.83
CA GLY A 70 -14.17 0.89 -8.93
C GLY A 70 -14.79 2.21 -9.38
N ASN A 71 -16.07 2.46 -9.06
CA ASN A 71 -16.75 3.73 -9.33
C ASN A 71 -16.46 4.84 -8.32
N ILE A 72 -15.72 4.56 -7.23
CA ILE A 72 -15.31 5.61 -6.28
C ILE A 72 -14.36 6.61 -6.95
N TRP A 73 -13.52 6.16 -7.89
CA TRP A 73 -12.62 7.01 -8.63
C TRP A 73 -13.29 7.50 -9.92
N PRO A 74 -13.30 8.81 -10.19
CA PRO A 74 -13.76 9.31 -11.48
C PRO A 74 -12.85 8.82 -12.62
N ASN A 75 -13.39 8.76 -13.83
CA ASN A 75 -12.58 8.52 -15.01
C ASN A 75 -11.55 9.64 -15.22
N GLY A 76 -10.37 9.28 -15.72
CA GLY A 76 -9.22 10.16 -15.84
C GLY A 76 -7.98 9.57 -15.18
N LEU A 77 -6.98 10.43 -14.97
CA LEU A 77 -5.70 10.04 -14.40
C LEU A 77 -5.79 9.81 -12.89
N ILE A 78 -5.24 8.68 -12.44
CA ILE A 78 -5.10 8.28 -11.06
C ILE A 78 -3.62 8.00 -10.82
N GLY A 79 -3.02 8.63 -9.81
CA GLY A 79 -1.67 8.31 -9.37
C GLY A 79 -1.67 7.06 -8.49
N GLY A 80 -0.75 6.14 -8.74
CA GLY A 80 -0.54 4.95 -7.93
C GLY A 80 0.94 4.55 -7.86
N PHE A 81 1.23 3.57 -7.01
CA PHE A 81 2.56 2.94 -6.92
C PHE A 81 2.44 1.45 -7.23
N CYS A 82 3.47 0.90 -7.85
CA CYS A 82 3.53 -0.51 -8.21
C CYS A 82 3.69 -1.41 -6.98
N ILE A 83 3.01 -2.56 -7.01
CA ILE A 83 3.15 -3.62 -6.01
C ILE A 83 4.20 -4.63 -6.46
N GLU A 84 4.25 -4.96 -7.74
CA GLU A 84 5.07 -6.06 -8.25
C GLU A 84 6.31 -5.58 -9.02
N LEU A 85 7.51 -5.84 -8.50
CA LEU A 85 8.75 -5.41 -9.16
C LEU A 85 8.97 -6.08 -10.52
N HIS A 86 8.52 -7.33 -10.67
CA HIS A 86 8.80 -8.17 -11.83
C HIS A 86 7.74 -8.10 -12.94
N GLN A 87 6.64 -7.37 -12.71
CA GLN A 87 5.53 -7.29 -13.67
C GLN A 87 5.50 -5.97 -14.43
N TRP A 88 5.08 -6.05 -15.69
CA TRP A 88 5.04 -4.90 -16.59
C TRP A 88 3.71 -4.16 -16.50
N SER A 89 3.77 -2.83 -16.57
CA SER A 89 2.58 -2.00 -16.64
C SER A 89 1.83 -2.19 -17.97
N PRO A 90 0.49 -2.06 -17.98
CA PRO A 90 -0.32 -2.31 -19.16
C PRO A 90 -0.18 -1.18 -20.18
N ASP A 91 0.13 -1.52 -21.44
CA ASP A 91 0.23 -0.60 -22.59
C ASP A 91 -1.11 -0.38 -23.31
N THR A 92 -2.13 -1.12 -22.91
CA THR A 92 -3.51 -1.06 -23.41
C THR A 92 -4.49 -1.06 -22.25
N THR A 93 -5.73 -0.63 -22.47
CA THR A 93 -6.77 -0.66 -21.44
C THR A 93 -7.12 -2.09 -21.10
N LEU A 94 -6.89 -2.47 -19.83
CA LEU A 94 -7.24 -3.77 -19.29
C LEU A 94 -8.17 -3.60 -18.09
N LYS A 95 -8.94 -4.66 -17.84
CA LYS A 95 -9.82 -4.74 -16.68
C LYS A 95 -9.05 -5.26 -15.48
N TYR A 96 -9.02 -4.47 -14.42
CA TYR A 96 -8.43 -4.80 -13.14
C TYR A 96 -9.54 -5.05 -12.11
N ASP A 97 -9.31 -6.00 -11.22
CA ASP A 97 -10.14 -6.18 -10.04
C ASP A 97 -9.75 -5.18 -8.96
N VAL A 98 -10.74 -4.65 -8.25
CA VAL A 98 -10.53 -3.77 -7.10
C VAL A 98 -10.64 -4.62 -5.85
N VAL A 99 -9.56 -4.69 -5.07
CA VAL A 99 -9.47 -5.53 -3.86
C VAL A 99 -8.92 -4.76 -2.67
N GLY A 100 -9.19 -5.25 -1.46
CA GLY A 100 -8.56 -4.70 -0.26
C GLY A 100 -7.05 -4.94 -0.31
N LEU A 101 -6.25 -3.97 0.13
CA LEU A 101 -4.78 -4.07 0.07
C LEU A 101 -4.23 -5.32 0.79
N HIS A 102 -4.86 -5.73 1.89
CA HIS A 102 -4.49 -6.92 2.66
C HIS A 102 -4.78 -8.25 1.94
N GLU A 103 -5.66 -8.25 0.93
CA GLU A 103 -6.06 -9.42 0.15
C GLU A 103 -5.20 -9.61 -1.10
N VAL A 104 -4.36 -8.62 -1.44
CA VAL A 104 -3.48 -8.69 -2.62
C VAL A 104 -2.59 -9.91 -2.49
N ASN A 105 -2.75 -10.84 -3.43
CA ASN A 105 -1.91 -12.03 -3.52
C ASN A 105 -0.67 -11.69 -4.34
N ASN A 106 0.45 -11.48 -3.66
CA ASN A 106 1.72 -11.29 -4.35
C ASN A 106 2.28 -12.68 -4.67
N SER A 107 2.20 -13.05 -5.94
CA SER A 107 2.61 -14.36 -6.44
C SER A 107 4.07 -14.70 -6.10
N PHE A 108 4.93 -13.69 -6.01
CA PHE A 108 6.33 -13.84 -5.63
C PHE A 108 6.51 -14.18 -4.14
N MET A 109 5.74 -13.52 -3.27
CA MET A 109 5.75 -13.76 -1.81
C MET A 109 5.02 -15.05 -1.41
N GLY A 110 4.35 -15.72 -2.34
CA GLY A 110 3.65 -16.99 -2.10
C GLY A 110 2.41 -16.85 -1.20
N GLY A 111 1.80 -15.66 -1.11
CA GLY A 111 0.62 -15.44 -0.28
C GLY A 111 0.06 -14.01 -0.34
N THR A 112 -0.99 -13.79 0.46
CA THR A 112 -1.62 -12.47 0.61
C THR A 112 -0.73 -11.52 1.40
N MET A 113 -0.75 -10.24 1.06
CA MET A 113 -0.02 -9.18 1.76
C MET A 113 -0.30 -9.14 3.27
N GLY A 114 -1.54 -9.41 3.68
CA GLY A 114 -1.94 -9.45 5.07
C GLY A 114 -2.20 -8.07 5.69
N THR A 115 -2.94 -8.08 6.80
CA THR A 115 -3.45 -6.85 7.43
C THR A 115 -2.34 -5.95 7.97
N GLU A 116 -1.30 -6.51 8.58
CA GLU A 116 -0.26 -5.71 9.24
C GLU A 116 0.58 -4.91 8.22
N LYS A 117 1.01 -5.54 7.12
CA LYS A 117 1.70 -4.83 6.03
C LYS A 117 0.78 -3.78 5.37
N ALA A 118 -0.48 -4.13 5.11
CA ALA A 118 -1.45 -3.19 4.57
C ALA A 118 -1.66 -1.96 5.49
N ASP A 119 -1.66 -2.17 6.81
CA ASP A 119 -1.75 -1.11 7.81
C ASP A 119 -0.52 -0.19 7.82
N TYR A 120 0.68 -0.75 7.65
CA TYR A 120 1.91 0.03 7.53
C TYR A 120 1.97 0.82 6.22
N LEU A 121 1.53 0.25 5.10
CA LEU A 121 1.41 0.97 3.83
C LEU A 121 0.40 2.12 3.92
N ALA A 122 -0.74 1.89 4.58
CA ALA A 122 -1.73 2.92 4.83
C ALA A 122 -1.17 4.07 5.70
N GLU A 123 -0.37 3.75 6.71
CA GLU A 123 0.30 4.75 7.55
C GLU A 123 1.41 5.50 6.80
N LEU A 124 2.25 4.80 6.03
CA LEU A 124 3.29 5.39 5.19
C LEU A 124 2.68 6.43 4.26
N TRP A 125 1.58 6.06 3.59
CA TRP A 125 0.83 6.94 2.71
C TRP A 125 0.21 8.12 3.47
N GLY A 126 -0.47 7.86 4.58
CA GLY A 126 -1.13 8.90 5.38
C GLY A 126 -0.18 9.93 5.98
N ARG A 127 1.10 9.58 6.16
CA ARG A 127 2.12 10.48 6.72
C ARG A 127 2.98 11.18 5.66
N PHE A 128 3.35 10.49 4.59
CA PHE A 128 4.46 10.92 3.73
C PHE A 128 4.13 11.04 2.25
N TYR A 129 3.01 10.50 1.78
CA TYR A 129 2.60 10.69 0.39
C TYR A 129 2.27 12.16 0.12
N ASN A 130 2.73 12.68 -1.02
CA ASN A 130 2.38 14.00 -1.50
C ASN A 130 1.58 13.91 -2.81
N PRO A 131 0.32 14.39 -2.85
CA PRO A 131 -0.49 14.36 -4.07
C PRO A 131 0.08 15.20 -5.22
N ALA A 132 0.97 16.17 -4.94
CA ALA A 132 1.67 16.93 -5.98
C ALA A 132 2.57 16.04 -6.85
N TRP A 133 2.94 14.83 -6.41
CA TRP A 133 3.68 13.88 -7.25
C TRP A 133 2.87 13.30 -8.41
N ALA A 134 1.55 13.52 -8.43
CA ALA A 134 0.63 12.99 -9.43
C ALA A 134 -0.18 14.08 -10.17
N ASP A 135 0.18 15.36 -10.04
CA ASP A 135 -0.66 16.49 -10.47
C ASP A 135 -0.47 16.93 -11.93
N GLY A 136 0.39 16.25 -12.70
CA GLY A 136 0.63 16.52 -14.11
C GLY A 136 1.93 17.28 -14.42
N GLY A 137 2.67 17.73 -13.40
CA GLY A 137 4.03 18.25 -13.55
C GLY A 137 4.14 19.63 -14.24
N PRO A 138 5.37 20.14 -14.46
CA PRO A 138 6.66 19.48 -14.29
C PRO A 138 7.07 19.31 -12.81
N TYR A 139 7.76 18.22 -12.52
CA TYR A 139 8.26 17.92 -11.17
C TYR A 139 9.72 18.32 -11.00
N SER A 140 10.04 18.92 -9.87
CA SER A 140 11.39 19.23 -9.43
C SER A 140 12.22 17.96 -9.16
N SER A 141 13.55 18.10 -9.12
CA SER A 141 14.43 16.99 -8.75
C SER A 141 14.15 16.46 -7.34
N GLU A 142 13.76 17.34 -6.42
CA GLU A 142 13.40 16.95 -5.05
C GLU A 142 12.11 16.11 -5.03
N GLU A 143 11.07 16.53 -5.74
CA GLU A 143 9.82 15.76 -5.83
C GLU A 143 10.04 14.37 -6.45
N LYS A 144 10.85 14.30 -7.51
CA LYS A 144 11.24 13.02 -8.12
C LYS A 144 11.98 12.12 -7.15
N SER A 145 12.98 12.65 -6.45
CA SER A 145 13.77 11.92 -5.45
C SER A 145 12.91 11.43 -4.28
N LYS A 146 11.92 12.22 -3.83
CA LYS A 146 11.01 11.81 -2.75
C LYS A 146 9.97 10.79 -3.20
N ALA A 147 9.41 10.93 -4.40
CA ALA A 147 8.50 9.93 -4.96
C ALA A 147 9.20 8.59 -5.19
N GLU A 148 10.45 8.63 -5.66
CA GLU A 148 11.31 7.45 -5.80
C GLU A 148 11.60 6.78 -4.44
N ALA A 149 12.02 7.54 -3.44
CA ALA A 149 12.21 7.04 -2.07
C ALA A 149 10.92 6.44 -1.49
N PHE A 150 9.75 7.00 -1.84
CA PHE A 150 8.47 6.49 -1.39
C PHE A 150 8.17 5.12 -2.01
N ALA A 151 8.46 4.96 -3.31
CA ALA A 151 8.34 3.67 -3.99
C ALA A 151 9.26 2.60 -3.37
N ALA A 152 10.51 2.96 -3.03
CA ALA A 152 11.41 2.05 -2.33
C ALA A 152 10.87 1.63 -0.95
N ALA A 153 10.33 2.56 -0.17
CA ALA A 153 9.70 2.24 1.12
C ALA A 153 8.43 1.36 0.97
N VAL A 154 7.66 1.55 -0.11
CA VAL A 154 6.53 0.66 -0.44
C VAL A 154 7.03 -0.76 -0.70
N TRP A 155 8.06 -0.92 -1.53
CA TRP A 155 8.61 -2.25 -1.85
C TRP A 155 9.28 -2.92 -0.67
N GLU A 156 9.99 -2.19 0.18
CA GLU A 156 10.49 -2.69 1.46
C GLU A 156 9.38 -3.39 2.26
N ILE A 157 8.25 -2.71 2.49
CA ILE A 157 7.14 -3.28 3.27
C ILE A 157 6.53 -4.51 2.57
N ILE A 158 6.45 -4.51 1.25
CA ILE A 158 5.84 -5.60 0.48
C ILE A 158 6.73 -6.84 0.47
N TYR A 159 8.02 -6.67 0.17
CA TYR A 159 8.93 -7.77 -0.13
C TYR A 159 9.74 -8.28 1.07
N GLU A 160 9.90 -7.49 2.14
CA GLU A 160 10.53 -7.96 3.38
C GLU A 160 9.56 -8.76 4.24
N ASP A 161 10.09 -9.69 5.04
CA ASP A 161 9.29 -10.29 6.11
C ASP A 161 8.83 -9.21 7.10
N LEU A 162 7.67 -9.39 7.74
CA LEU A 162 7.20 -8.44 8.72
C LEU A 162 8.11 -8.46 9.95
N PRO A 163 8.83 -7.35 10.27
CA PRO A 163 9.75 -7.35 11.39
C PRO A 163 8.99 -7.20 12.71
N ALA A 164 9.64 -7.58 13.82
CA ALA A 164 9.12 -7.28 15.15
C ALA A 164 9.03 -5.76 15.45
N SER A 165 9.74 -4.94 14.67
CA SER A 165 9.71 -3.48 14.75
C SER A 165 10.01 -2.85 13.39
N PRO A 166 9.32 -1.76 12.99
CA PRO A 166 9.65 -0.99 11.78
C PRO A 166 11.08 -0.44 11.75
N LEU A 167 11.76 -0.37 12.89
CA LEU A 167 13.16 0.04 12.97
C LEU A 167 14.13 -0.92 12.25
N SER A 168 13.68 -2.14 11.97
CA SER A 168 14.48 -3.15 11.27
C SER A 168 14.39 -3.07 9.75
N TRP A 169 13.42 -2.33 9.20
CA TRP A 169 13.37 -2.07 7.77
C TRP A 169 14.49 -1.11 7.35
N ASP A 170 15.14 -1.46 6.24
CA ASP A 170 16.23 -0.71 5.66
C ASP A 170 16.39 -1.03 4.17
N VAL A 171 16.01 -0.07 3.30
CA VAL A 171 16.08 -0.22 1.84
C VAL A 171 17.50 -0.41 1.30
N THR A 172 18.52 -0.24 2.15
CA THR A 172 19.94 -0.45 1.82
C THR A 172 20.49 -1.79 2.32
N THR A 173 19.67 -2.57 3.02
CA THR A 173 20.07 -3.82 3.67
C THR A 173 19.03 -4.93 3.43
N ASP A 174 18.99 -5.47 2.21
CA ASP A 174 18.76 -6.90 1.94
C ASP A 174 18.96 -7.20 0.44
N GLY A 175 20.17 -7.61 0.08
CA GLY A 175 20.54 -7.95 -1.30
C GLY A 175 20.14 -9.36 -1.73
N SER A 176 19.15 -9.99 -1.09
CA SER A 176 18.85 -11.39 -1.35
C SER A 176 18.19 -11.59 -2.73
N ALA A 177 18.88 -12.32 -3.61
CA ALA A 177 18.24 -13.06 -4.68
C ALA A 177 17.63 -14.32 -4.03
N GLY A 178 16.40 -14.20 -3.53
CA GLY A 178 15.71 -15.24 -2.75
C GLY A 178 14.19 -15.11 -2.85
N ALA A 179 13.46 -15.90 -2.05
CA ALA A 179 11.99 -15.89 -2.08
C ALA A 179 11.40 -14.56 -1.61
N HIS A 180 12.04 -13.88 -0.66
CA HIS A 180 11.63 -12.60 -0.06
C HIS A 180 12.88 -11.72 0.10
N GLY A 181 12.71 -10.40 0.07
CA GLY A 181 13.79 -9.44 0.22
C GLY A 181 13.69 -8.24 -0.71
N PHE A 182 14.19 -7.08 -0.25
CA PHE A 182 14.33 -5.86 -1.02
C PHE A 182 15.59 -5.07 -0.69
N PHE A 183 16.28 -4.65 -1.73
CA PHE A 183 17.38 -3.69 -1.64
C PHE A 183 17.34 -2.75 -2.84
N ALA A 184 17.66 -1.49 -2.59
CA ALA A 184 17.77 -0.47 -3.62
C ALA A 184 19.06 0.33 -3.47
N SER A 185 19.61 0.74 -4.61
CA SER A 185 20.66 1.74 -4.71
C SER A 185 20.27 2.83 -5.69
N ASN A 186 21.00 3.95 -5.71
CA ASN A 186 20.66 5.14 -6.49
C ASN A 186 19.31 5.79 -6.10
N VAL A 187 18.88 5.60 -4.85
CA VAL A 187 17.66 6.19 -4.26
C VAL A 187 18.02 7.08 -3.07
N ASP A 188 17.16 8.04 -2.72
CA ASP A 188 17.23 8.78 -1.43
C ASP A 188 16.85 7.85 -0.26
N ALA A 189 17.78 6.94 0.07
CA ALA A 189 17.63 5.93 1.10
C ALA A 189 17.47 6.56 2.50
N ASP A 190 18.09 7.71 2.75
CA ASP A 190 17.94 8.44 4.01
C ASP A 190 16.47 8.82 4.23
N ALA A 191 15.80 9.33 3.19
CA ALA A 191 14.37 9.63 3.27
C ALA A 191 13.53 8.36 3.47
N ALA A 192 13.70 7.35 2.61
CA ALA A 192 12.94 6.11 2.69
C ALA A 192 13.06 5.46 4.08
N ASN A 193 14.28 5.29 4.58
CA ASN A 193 14.55 4.70 5.89
C ASN A 193 14.05 5.57 7.04
N SER A 194 14.12 6.90 6.94
CA SER A 194 13.54 7.78 7.95
C SER A 194 12.01 7.62 8.07
N TRP A 195 11.32 7.41 6.95
CA TRP A 195 9.87 7.21 6.92
C TRP A 195 9.48 5.85 7.48
N LEU A 196 10.16 4.78 7.06
CA LEU A 196 9.96 3.42 7.57
C LEU A 196 10.13 3.35 9.10
N ARG A 197 11.20 3.96 9.62
CA ARG A 197 11.49 4.02 11.06
C ARG A 197 10.51 4.88 11.86
N ALA A 198 9.76 5.77 11.19
CA ALA A 198 8.74 6.60 11.82
C ALA A 198 7.35 5.94 11.90
N LEU A 199 7.17 4.79 11.26
CA LEU A 199 5.93 4.01 11.31
C LEU A 199 5.75 3.37 12.68
N THR A 200 4.50 3.33 13.15
CA THR A 200 4.16 2.77 14.47
C THR A 200 2.99 1.79 14.45
N GLY A 201 2.31 1.64 13.31
CA GLY A 201 1.03 0.95 13.15
C GLY A 201 -0.18 1.79 13.60
N CYS A 202 0.06 2.94 14.24
CA CYS A 202 -0.97 3.74 14.92
C CYS A 202 -1.08 5.19 14.41
N GLY A 203 -0.25 5.60 13.45
CA GLY A 203 -0.30 6.95 12.89
C GLY A 203 -1.52 7.24 12.02
N PRO A 204 -1.60 8.44 11.43
CA PRO A 204 -2.58 8.77 10.39
C PRO A 204 -2.47 7.75 9.24
N LYS A 205 -3.60 7.19 8.84
CA LYS A 205 -3.69 6.18 7.77
C LYS A 205 -4.54 6.71 6.62
N ALA A 206 -4.03 6.56 5.39
CA ALA A 206 -4.83 6.74 4.20
C ALA A 206 -5.73 5.51 3.98
N GLN A 207 -6.88 5.71 3.32
CA GLN A 207 -7.66 4.59 2.79
C GLN A 207 -7.05 4.16 1.46
N LEU A 208 -6.52 2.93 1.40
CA LEU A 208 -5.86 2.38 0.23
C LEU A 208 -6.63 1.18 -0.31
N MET A 209 -6.65 1.04 -1.62
CA MET A 209 -7.11 -0.15 -2.32
C MET A 209 -6.04 -0.57 -3.32
N ALA A 210 -6.08 -1.82 -3.73
CA ALA A 210 -5.28 -2.30 -4.83
C ALA A 210 -6.16 -2.52 -6.06
N VAL A 211 -5.58 -2.24 -7.22
CA VAL A 211 -6.10 -2.70 -8.51
C VAL A 211 -5.19 -3.81 -8.98
N VAL A 212 -5.76 -5.01 -9.18
CA VAL A 212 -5.00 -6.22 -9.48
C VAL A 212 -5.41 -6.83 -10.82
N ASN A 213 -4.46 -7.39 -11.55
CA ASN A 213 -4.71 -8.10 -12.81
C ASN A 213 -3.68 -9.22 -13.01
N ASP A 214 -4.15 -10.45 -13.16
CA ASP A 214 -3.26 -11.60 -13.34
C ASP A 214 -2.34 -11.45 -14.56
N GLY A 215 -1.03 -11.46 -14.33
CA GLY A 215 0.01 -11.30 -15.34
C GLY A 215 0.29 -9.86 -15.78
N LYS A 216 -0.24 -8.86 -15.05
CA LYS A 216 0.09 -7.44 -15.24
C LYS A 216 0.39 -6.78 -13.90
N GLN A 217 1.18 -5.71 -13.95
CA GLN A 217 1.52 -4.91 -12.79
C GLN A 217 0.28 -4.52 -11.97
N ASP A 218 0.31 -4.88 -10.69
CA ASP A 218 -0.65 -4.45 -9.68
C ASP A 218 -0.28 -3.07 -9.11
N PHE A 219 -1.28 -2.28 -8.72
CA PHE A 219 -1.06 -0.92 -8.21
C PHE A 219 -1.80 -0.66 -6.90
N ILE A 220 -1.15 0.06 -5.98
CA ILE A 220 -1.77 0.67 -4.80
C ILE A 220 -2.24 2.07 -5.18
N ILE A 221 -3.50 2.37 -4.89
CA ILE A 221 -4.11 3.68 -5.12
C ILE A 221 -4.84 4.17 -3.86
N GLN A 222 -4.82 5.48 -3.64
CA GLN A 222 -5.56 6.11 -2.56
C GLN A 222 -7.04 6.24 -2.94
N VAL A 223 -7.92 5.84 -2.02
CA VAL A 223 -9.35 6.14 -2.10
C VAL A 223 -9.52 7.65 -1.86
N PRO A 224 -10.14 8.41 -2.79
CA PRO A 224 -10.39 9.83 -2.59
C PRO A 224 -11.19 10.06 -1.31
N GLU A 225 -10.71 10.94 -0.43
CA GLU A 225 -11.44 11.22 0.81
C GLU A 225 -12.83 11.77 0.47
N PRO A 226 -13.92 11.15 0.96
CA PRO A 226 -15.27 11.57 0.61
C PRO A 226 -15.60 12.90 1.29
N ALA A 227 -15.28 14.04 0.68
CA ALA A 227 -15.68 15.40 1.03
C ALA A 227 -15.63 15.77 2.55
N THR A 228 -14.85 15.06 3.37
CA THR A 228 -14.79 15.26 4.83
C THR A 228 -14.30 16.67 5.19
N ILE A 229 -13.57 17.31 4.27
CA ILE A 229 -13.18 18.73 4.34
C ILE A 229 -14.40 19.66 4.40
N CYS A 230 -15.49 19.37 3.68
CA CYS A 230 -16.72 20.17 3.74
C CYS A 230 -17.40 20.08 5.11
N LEU A 231 -17.35 18.91 5.77
CA LEU A 231 -17.95 18.71 7.09
C LEU A 231 -17.09 19.31 8.22
N LEU A 232 -15.76 19.27 8.13
CA LEU A 232 -14.88 19.99 9.05
C LEU A 232 -15.03 21.51 8.93
N GLY A 233 -15.24 22.03 7.72
CA GLY A 233 -15.56 23.45 7.49
C GLY A 233 -16.88 23.89 8.13
N LEU A 234 -17.93 23.07 8.04
CA LEU A 234 -19.24 23.36 8.64
C LEU A 234 -19.25 23.14 10.17
N GLY A 235 -18.53 22.12 10.68
CA GLY A 235 -18.39 21.85 12.11
C GLY A 235 -17.55 22.90 12.84
N GLY A 236 -16.48 23.41 12.22
CA GLY A 236 -15.62 24.45 12.79
C GLY A 236 -16.36 25.78 13.02
N LEU A 237 -17.24 26.17 12.10
CA LEU A 237 -18.07 27.38 12.22
C LEU A 237 -19.10 27.28 13.36
N ALA A 238 -19.59 26.07 13.67
CA ALA A 238 -20.51 25.85 14.78
C ALA A 238 -19.82 25.95 16.16
N PHE A 239 -18.57 25.51 16.27
CA PHE A 239 -17.79 25.56 17.52
C PHE A 239 -17.20 26.95 17.83
N LEU A 240 -16.87 27.74 16.81
CA LEU A 240 -16.40 29.12 16.99
C LEU A 240 -17.49 30.06 17.56
N ARG A 241 -18.77 29.65 17.52
CA ARG A 241 -19.90 30.46 18.03
C ARG A 241 -20.16 30.30 19.53
N LYS A 242 -19.48 29.40 20.25
CA LYS A 242 -19.77 29.04 21.66
C LYS A 242 -18.60 29.18 22.66
N ARG A 243 -17.68 30.13 22.47
CA ARG A 243 -16.72 30.51 23.53
C ARG A 243 -17.04 31.89 24.13
N LYS A 244 -17.99 31.95 25.06
CA LYS A 244 -17.96 32.91 26.18
C LYS A 244 -17.44 32.15 27.40
N CYS A 245 -16.18 32.37 27.75
CA CYS A 245 -15.60 31.85 28.99
C CYS A 245 -15.90 32.85 30.11
N TYR A 246 -16.57 32.38 31.18
CA TYR A 246 -16.80 33.13 32.41
C TYR A 246 -15.48 33.31 33.16
N SER A 247 -15.20 34.54 33.61
CA SER A 247 -14.09 34.85 34.52
C SER A 247 -14.48 34.44 35.95
N VAL A 248 -13.74 33.49 36.53
CA VAL A 248 -13.82 33.16 37.95
C VAL A 248 -12.70 33.90 38.66
N LYS A 249 -13.05 34.90 39.47
CA LYS A 249 -12.15 35.54 40.44
C LYS A 249 -11.79 34.52 41.53
N GLN A 250 -10.51 34.20 41.70
CA GLN A 250 -10.02 33.58 42.92
C GLN A 250 -9.74 34.66 43.97
N LEU A 251 -10.48 34.59 45.07
CA LEU A 251 -10.12 35.16 46.37
C LEU A 251 -9.13 34.21 47.03
N ALA A 252 -8.01 34.72 47.52
CA ALA A 252 -7.30 34.11 48.64
C ALA A 252 -6.57 35.21 49.44
N THR A 253 -6.86 35.18 50.74
CA THR A 253 -6.24 35.86 51.88
C THR A 253 -4.76 35.60 52.04
#